data_AF-A0A6I9HFN8-F1
#
_entry.id   AF-A0A6I9HFN8-F1
#
_cell.length_a   1.000
_cell.length_b   1.000
_cell.length_c   1.000
_cell.angle_alpha   90.00
_cell.angle_beta   90.00
_cell.angle_gamma   90.00
#
_symmetry.space_group_name_H-M   'P 1'
#
loop_
_entity.id
_entity.type
_entity.pdbx_description
1 polymer ?
#
loop_
_entity_poly.entity_id
_entity_poly.type
_entity_poly.pdbx_seq_one_letter_code
_entity_poly.pdbx_strand_id
1 'polypeptide(L)'
;MRDLYIKNGQGFILVYSLVNQQSFQDIKPMRDQIIRVKRYERVPMILVGNKVDLEGEREVSFGEGKALAEEWSCPFMETSAKNKASVDELFAEIVRQMNYAAQPNGDEPCCASCAIL
;
A
#
# COMPACT_ATOMS: atom_id res chain seq x y z
N MET A 1 -7.15 13.95 13.52
CA MET A 1 -7.69 12.58 13.62
C MET A 1 -7.03 11.59 12.66
N ARG A 2 -6.85 11.92 11.36
CA ARG A 2 -6.19 11.00 10.39
C ARG A 2 -4.77 10.58 10.80
N ASP A 3 -3.98 11.50 11.32
CA ASP A 3 -2.58 11.23 11.69
C ASP A 3 -2.43 10.14 12.76
N LEU A 4 -3.40 9.98 13.67
CA LEU A 4 -3.35 8.92 14.70
C LEU A 4 -3.51 7.54 14.06
N TYR A 5 -4.45 7.40 13.12
CA TYR A 5 -4.63 6.16 12.37
C TYR A 5 -3.43 5.83 11.50
N ILE A 6 -2.82 6.85 10.88
CA ILE A 6 -1.58 6.68 10.11
C ILE A 6 -0.43 6.29 11.02
N LYS A 7 -0.28 6.94 12.18
CA LYS A 7 0.79 6.64 13.14
C LYS A 7 0.72 5.19 13.60
N ASN A 8 -0.47 4.67 13.91
CA ASN A 8 -0.64 3.32 14.44
C ASN A 8 -0.82 2.23 13.37
N GLY A 9 -1.27 2.56 12.15
CA GLY A 9 -1.56 1.57 11.11
C GLY A 9 -0.31 0.88 10.56
N GLN A 10 -0.31 -0.44 10.43
CA GLN A 10 0.89 -1.19 10.01
C GLN A 10 0.99 -1.40 8.49
N GLY A 11 -0.13 -1.24 7.77
CA GLY A 11 -0.18 -1.32 6.32
C GLY A 11 -1.30 -0.44 5.75
N PHE A 12 -1.10 0.01 4.51
CA PHE A 12 -1.97 0.98 3.86
C PHE A 12 -2.47 0.46 2.52
N ILE A 13 -3.79 0.43 2.36
CA ILE A 13 -4.44 0.19 1.08
C ILE A 13 -4.88 1.54 0.55
N LEU A 14 -4.27 2.01 -0.54
CA LEU A 14 -4.67 3.23 -1.21
C LEU A 14 -5.62 2.90 -2.34
N VAL A 15 -6.87 3.29 -2.19
CA VAL A 15 -7.94 2.96 -3.14
C VAL A 15 -8.38 4.22 -3.88
N TYR A 16 -8.39 4.15 -5.21
CA TYR A 16 -9.10 5.10 -6.08
C TYR A 16 -10.20 4.38 -6.86
N SER A 17 -11.08 5.14 -7.51
CA SER A 17 -12.17 4.63 -8.34
C SER A 17 -11.77 4.73 -9.81
N LEU A 18 -11.87 3.63 -10.57
CA LEU A 18 -11.55 3.61 -12.00
C LEU A 18 -12.42 4.56 -12.84
N VAL A 19 -13.62 4.88 -12.34
CA VAL A 19 -14.61 5.78 -12.95
C VAL A 19 -14.60 7.20 -12.33
N ASN A 20 -13.50 7.60 -11.68
CA ASN A 20 -13.37 8.94 -11.13
C ASN A 20 -11.90 9.38 -11.12
N GLN A 21 -11.53 10.16 -12.14
CA GLN A 21 -10.18 10.69 -12.32
C GLN A 21 -9.70 11.53 -11.13
N GLN A 22 -10.59 12.30 -10.49
CA GLN A 22 -10.22 13.11 -9.33
C GLN A 22 -9.73 12.24 -8.17
N SER A 23 -10.38 11.09 -7.94
CA SER A 23 -9.97 10.15 -6.89
C SER A 23 -8.57 9.57 -7.12
N PHE A 24 -8.15 9.44 -8.39
CA PHE A 24 -6.80 9.02 -8.76
C PHE A 24 -5.78 10.15 -8.52
N GLN A 25 -6.14 11.40 -8.79
CA GLN A 25 -5.28 12.55 -8.49
C GLN A 25 -5.08 12.74 -6.99
N ASP A 26 -6.12 12.52 -6.19
CA ASP A 26 -6.10 12.69 -4.74
C ASP A 26 -5.27 11.60 -4.01
N ILE A 27 -4.92 10.51 -4.70
CA ILE A 27 -4.16 9.39 -4.11
C ILE A 27 -2.71 9.76 -3.80
N LYS A 28 -2.11 10.66 -4.59
CA LYS A 28 -0.75 11.21 -4.39
C LYS A 28 -0.60 11.95 -3.07
N PRO A 29 -1.38 13.01 -2.77
CA PRO A 29 -1.26 13.71 -1.50
C PRO A 29 -1.60 12.82 -0.28
N MET A 30 -2.48 11.82 -0.44
CA MET A 30 -2.73 10.84 0.61
C MET A 30 -1.50 9.98 0.93
N ARG A 31 -0.78 9.49 -0.10
CA ARG A 31 0.48 8.77 0.07
C ARG A 31 1.53 9.64 0.77
N ASP A 32 1.69 10.88 0.33
CA ASP A 32 2.70 11.79 0.88
C ASP A 32 2.48 12.05 2.38
N GLN A 33 1.21 12.18 2.79
CA GLN A 33 0.85 12.28 4.20
C GLN A 33 1.24 11.01 4.99
N ILE A 34 1.01 9.82 4.42
CA ILE A 34 1.38 8.55 5.05
C ILE A 34 2.89 8.47 5.27
N ILE A 35 3.67 8.73 4.22
CA ILE A 35 5.15 8.66 4.26
C ILE A 35 5.68 9.65 5.30
N ARG A 36 5.19 10.89 5.29
CA ARG A 36 5.60 11.94 6.23
C ARG A 36 5.33 11.57 7.69
N VAL A 37 4.19 10.95 7.99
CA VAL A 37 3.83 10.56 9.36
C VAL A 37 4.59 9.32 9.81
N LYS A 38 4.81 8.34 8.92
CA LYS A 38 5.46 7.08 9.26
C LYS A 38 6.97 7.19 9.51
N ARG A 39 7.68 8.02 8.75
CA ARG A 39 9.13 8.20 8.86
C ARG A 39 9.96 6.90 8.72
N TYR A 40 9.38 5.85 8.10
CA TYR A 40 10.07 4.58 7.82
C TYR A 40 10.64 4.58 6.40
N GLU A 41 11.74 3.85 6.19
CA GLU A 41 12.33 3.65 4.86
C GLU A 41 11.37 2.90 3.91
N ARG A 42 10.59 1.96 4.45
CA ARG A 42 9.59 1.20 3.69
C ARG A 42 8.28 1.11 4.46
N VAL A 43 7.21 1.67 3.89
CA VAL A 43 5.85 1.58 4.44
C VAL A 43 5.07 0.52 3.65
N PRO A 44 4.55 -0.55 4.30
CA PRO A 44 3.71 -1.54 3.62
C PRO A 44 2.49 -0.88 2.99
N MET A 45 2.42 -0.96 1.67
CA MET A 45 1.46 -0.21 0.87
C MET A 45 1.08 -0.99 -0.38
N ILE A 46 -0.18 -0.87 -0.80
CA ILE A 46 -0.69 -1.36 -2.09
C ILE A 46 -1.61 -0.30 -2.71
N LEU A 47 -1.47 -0.09 -4.02
CA LEU A 47 -2.36 0.77 -4.80
C LEU A 47 -3.48 -0.07 -5.41
N VAL A 48 -4.72 0.44 -5.33
CA VAL A 48 -5.91 -0.28 -5.77
C VAL A 48 -6.81 0.59 -6.63
N GLY A 49 -7.05 0.16 -7.87
CA GLY A 49 -8.12 0.68 -8.72
C GLY A 49 -9.42 -0.09 -8.46
N ASN A 50 -10.41 0.52 -7.82
CA ASN A 50 -11.67 -0.13 -7.49
C ASN A 50 -12.76 0.17 -8.53
N LYS A 51 -13.81 -0.67 -8.54
CA LYS A 51 -14.97 -0.63 -9.44
C LYS A 51 -14.68 -1.09 -10.87
N VAL A 52 -13.85 -2.13 -11.01
CA VAL A 52 -13.60 -2.76 -12.33
C VAL A 52 -14.88 -3.32 -12.99
N ASP A 53 -15.95 -3.50 -12.21
CA ASP A 53 -17.27 -3.85 -12.75
C ASP A 53 -17.91 -2.75 -13.62
N LEU A 54 -17.38 -1.52 -13.60
CA LEU A 54 -17.86 -0.38 -14.38
C LEU A 54 -16.90 -0.05 -15.55
N GLU A 55 -16.43 -1.06 -16.27
CA GLU A 55 -15.45 -0.90 -17.36
C GLU A 55 -15.90 0.09 -18.45
N GLY A 56 -17.21 0.16 -18.73
CA GLY A 56 -17.77 1.09 -19.72
C GLY A 56 -17.73 2.57 -19.33
N GLU A 57 -17.48 2.87 -18.04
CA GLU A 57 -17.37 4.22 -17.48
C GLU A 57 -15.92 4.53 -17.06
N ARG A 58 -14.95 3.71 -17.48
CA ARG A 58 -13.55 3.85 -17.06
C ARG A 58 -12.97 5.18 -17.51
N GLU A 59 -12.45 5.94 -16.54
CA GLU A 59 -11.71 7.19 -16.74
C GLU A 59 -10.20 6.99 -16.56
N VAL A 60 -9.79 6.06 -15.68
CA VAL A 60 -8.38 5.74 -15.41
C VAL A 60 -8.01 4.40 -16.03
N SER A 61 -7.03 4.42 -16.93
CA SER A 61 -6.54 3.19 -17.56
C SER A 61 -5.72 2.32 -16.59
N PHE A 62 -5.69 1.01 -16.85
CA PHE A 62 -4.82 0.08 -16.13
C PHE A 62 -3.35 0.51 -16.22
N GLY A 63 -2.93 1.06 -17.37
CA GLY A 63 -1.56 1.54 -17.60
C GLY A 63 -1.18 2.71 -16.69
N GLU A 64 -2.08 3.68 -16.49
CA GLU A 64 -1.85 4.79 -15.56
C GLU A 64 -1.72 4.32 -14.12
N GLY A 65 -2.60 3.42 -13.67
CA GLY A 65 -2.54 2.84 -12.33
C GLY A 65 -1.25 2.05 -12.10
N LYS A 66 -0.88 1.20 -13.08
CA LYS A 66 0.35 0.41 -13.03
C LYS A 66 1.61 1.29 -13.02
N ALA A 67 1.69 2.29 -13.89
CA ALA A 67 2.82 3.21 -13.94
C ALA A 67 3.00 3.98 -12.62
N LEU A 68 1.90 4.41 -11.99
CA LEU A 68 1.96 5.08 -10.70
C LEU A 68 2.46 4.14 -9.58
N ALA A 69 2.03 2.88 -9.59
CA ALA A 69 2.51 1.90 -8.60
C ALA A 69 3.99 1.54 -8.79
N GLU A 70 4.46 1.47 -10.04
CA GLU A 70 5.88 1.29 -10.38
C GLU A 70 6.72 2.48 -9.88
N GLU A 71 6.25 3.72 -10.10
CA GLU A 71 6.86 4.94 -9.55
C GLU A 71 6.99 4.86 -8.02
N TRP A 72 6.01 4.24 -7.36
CA TRP A 72 5.95 4.11 -5.92
C TRP A 72 6.65 2.88 -5.36
N SER A 73 7.12 1.99 -6.23
CA SER A 73 7.66 0.68 -5.87
C SER A 73 6.73 -0.12 -4.95
N CYS A 74 5.42 -0.08 -5.23
CA CYS A 74 4.40 -0.83 -4.49
C CYS A 74 3.56 -1.73 -5.44
N PRO A 75 2.90 -2.77 -4.92
CA PRO A 75 1.98 -3.58 -5.71
C PRO A 75 0.77 -2.76 -6.21
N PHE A 76 0.21 -3.21 -7.33
CA PHE A 76 -1.01 -2.67 -7.92
C PHE A 76 -2.03 -3.78 -8.16
N MET A 77 -3.29 -3.52 -7.85
CA MET A 77 -4.40 -4.42 -8.15
C MET A 77 -5.64 -3.64 -8.58
N GLU A 78 -6.44 -4.21 -9.48
CA GLU A 78 -7.80 -3.73 -9.73
C GLU A 78 -8.80 -4.64 -9.01
N THR A 79 -9.83 -4.05 -8.41
CA THR A 79 -10.81 -4.78 -7.61
C THR A 79 -12.24 -4.34 -7.93
N SER A 80 -13.20 -5.21 -7.62
CA SER A 80 -14.60 -4.83 -7.51
C SER A 80 -15.12 -5.27 -6.16
N ALA A 81 -15.33 -4.31 -5.26
CA ALA A 81 -15.99 -4.60 -3.98
C ALA A 81 -17.41 -5.15 -4.16
N LYS A 82 -18.11 -4.74 -5.24
CA LYS A 82 -19.46 -5.20 -5.59
C LYS A 82 -19.48 -6.69 -5.93
N ASN A 83 -18.54 -7.11 -6.78
CA ASN A 83 -18.46 -8.49 -7.25
C ASN A 83 -17.49 -9.35 -6.42
N LYS A 84 -16.92 -8.78 -5.35
CA LYS A 84 -15.83 -9.37 -4.55
C LYS A 84 -14.62 -9.82 -5.39
N ALA A 85 -14.41 -9.21 -6.55
CA ALA A 85 -13.30 -9.55 -7.43
C ALA A 85 -11.97 -9.06 -6.81
N SER A 86 -11.04 -9.99 -6.63
CA SER A 86 -9.67 -9.76 -6.12
C SER A 86 -9.58 -9.09 -4.74
N VAL A 87 -10.65 -9.12 -3.95
CA VAL A 87 -10.68 -8.55 -2.60
C VAL A 87 -9.87 -9.40 -1.62
N ASP A 88 -10.01 -10.72 -1.67
CA ASP A 88 -9.27 -11.62 -0.78
C ASP A 88 -7.75 -11.59 -1.06
N GLU A 89 -7.39 -11.57 -2.35
CA GLU A 89 -6.00 -11.44 -2.81
C GLU A 89 -5.40 -10.10 -2.37
N LEU A 90 -6.15 -9.01 -2.45
CA LEU A 90 -5.73 -7.69 -1.96
C LEU A 90 -5.37 -7.73 -0.46
N PHE A 91 -6.23 -8.33 0.37
CA PHE A 91 -5.96 -8.42 1.80
C PHE A 91 -4.79 -9.37 2.12
N ALA A 92 -4.67 -10.48 1.38
CA ALA A 92 -3.51 -11.36 1.50
C ALA A 92 -2.20 -10.63 1.13
N GLU A 93 -2.22 -9.83 0.07
CA GLU A 93 -1.05 -9.10 -0.41
C GLU A 93 -0.57 -8.05 0.59
N ILE A 94 -1.47 -7.25 1.18
CA ILE A 94 -1.04 -6.25 2.16
C ILE A 94 -0.50 -6.91 3.44
N VAL A 95 -1.06 -8.04 3.86
CA VAL A 95 -0.51 -8.82 4.99
C VAL A 95 0.88 -9.34 4.66
N ARG A 96 1.09 -9.83 3.43
CA ARG A 96 2.41 -10.25 2.95
C ARG A 96 3.42 -9.09 2.99
N GLN A 97 3.05 -7.91 2.50
CA GLN A 97 3.91 -6.71 2.57
C GLN A 97 4.27 -6.33 4.02
N MET A 98 3.32 -6.40 4.95
CA MET A 98 3.57 -6.14 6.37
C MET A 98 4.56 -7.14 6.97
N ASN A 99 4.45 -8.43 6.64
CA ASN A 99 5.38 -9.46 7.11
C ASN A 99 6.80 -9.30 6.57
N TYR A 100 6.97 -8.82 5.33
CA TYR A 100 8.28 -8.51 4.78
C TYR A 100 8.93 -7.29 5.43
N ALA A 101 8.15 -6.24 5.72
CA ALA A 101 8.66 -5.05 6.40
C ALA A 101 8.97 -5.28 7.88
N ALA A 102 8.34 -6.28 8.50
CA ALA A 102 8.59 -6.66 9.89
C ALA A 102 9.88 -7.47 10.08
N GLN A 103 10.59 -7.87 9.02
CA GLN A 103 11.91 -8.47 9.17
C GLN A 103 12.92 -7.35 9.47
N PRO A 104 13.48 -7.29 10.69
CA PRO A 104 14.56 -6.37 10.96
C PRO A 104 15.74 -6.80 10.08
N ASN A 105 16.45 -5.82 9.51
CA ASN A 105 17.82 -6.04 9.06
C ASN A 105 18.55 -6.82 10.15
N GLY A 106 19.04 -8.01 9.82
CA GLY A 106 19.76 -8.91 10.71
C GLY A 106 21.17 -8.40 11.01
N ASP A 107 21.29 -7.18 11.52
CA ASP A 107 22.54 -6.57 11.96
C ASP A 107 22.29 -5.74 13.23
N GLU A 108 21.81 -6.40 14.28
CA GLU A 108 22.15 -5.96 15.64
C GLU A 108 23.22 -6.96 16.13
N PRO A 109 24.51 -6.56 16.26
CA PRO A 109 25.50 -7.45 16.84
C PRO A 109 25.07 -7.73 18.28
N CYS A 110 24.60 -8.96 18.52
CA CYS A 110 24.44 -9.48 19.87
C CYS A 110 25.75 -9.25 20.62
N CYS A 111 25.64 -8.49 21.69
CA CYS A 111 26.68 -8.12 22.64
C CYS A 111 27.77 -9.21 22.78
N ALA A 112 28.96 -8.94 22.24
CA ALA A 112 30.14 -9.80 22.38
C ALA A 112 30.80 -9.66 23.77
N SER A 113 30.02 -9.75 24.84
CA SER A 113 30.56 -9.80 26.20
C SER A 113 29.97 -10.90 27.09
N CYS A 114 29.27 -11.89 26.51
CA CYS A 114 28.96 -13.13 27.21
C CYS A 114 29.92 -14.23 26.75
N ALA A 115 31.21 -14.05 27.05
CA ALA A 115 32.14 -15.17 27.15
C ALA A 115 32.17 -15.57 28.63
N ILE A 116 31.52 -16.70 28.93
CA ILE A 116 31.83 -17.47 30.12
C ILE A 116 33.24 -18.01 29.92
N LEU A 117 34.20 -17.50 30.69
CA LEU A 117 35.32 -18.20 31.32
C LEU A 117 36.12 -17.22 32.19
#